data_AF-A0A4P1RB73-F1
#
_entry.id   AF-A0A4P1RB73-F1
#
_cell.length_a   1.000
_cell.length_b   1.000
_cell.length_c   1.000
_cell.angle_alpha   90.00
_cell.angle_beta   90.00
_cell.angle_gamma   90.00
#
_symmetry.space_group_name_H-M   'P 1'
#
loop_
_entity.id
_entity.type
_entity.pdbx_description
1 polymer ?
#
loop_
_entity_poly.entity_id
_entity_poly.type
_entity_poly.pdbx_seq_one_letter_code
_entity_poly.pdbx_strand_id
1 'polypeptide(L)' 'MSGPRIAHATLKGPSVVKELLIGITLGLAAGGVWKMHHWNEQRKVRTFYDLLEKGEISVIAEEE' A
#
# COMPACT_ATOMS: atom_id res chain seq x y z
N MET A 1 45.86 9.12 35.17
CA MET A 1 44.58 9.55 34.56
C MET A 1 44.19 8.53 33.51
N SER A 2 43.21 7.66 33.78
CA SER A 2 42.68 6.73 32.76
C SER A 2 41.65 7.46 31.92
N GLY A 3 41.85 7.53 30.60
CA GLY A 3 40.94 8.19 29.67
C GLY A 3 39.51 7.59 29.69
N PRO A 4 38.51 8.35 29.18
CA PRO A 4 37.12 7.89 29.18
C PRO A 4 36.96 6.59 28.38
N ARG A 5 36.29 5.59 28.98
CA ARG A 5 35.94 4.35 28.29
C ARG A 5 34.83 4.64 27.28
N ILE A 6 35.18 4.68 25.99
CA ILE A 6 34.24 4.77 24.88
C ILE A 6 33.56 3.41 24.76
N ALA A 7 32.26 3.35 25.04
CA ALA A 7 31.46 2.16 24.79
C ALA A 7 31.31 1.96 23.28
N HIS A 8 32.12 1.10 22.69
CA HIS A 8 31.88 0.63 21.33
C HIS A 8 30.62 -0.23 21.36
N ALA A 9 29.55 0.23 20.72
CA ALA A 9 28.35 -0.57 20.51
C ALA A 9 28.76 -1.80 19.69
N THR A 10 28.94 -2.94 20.36
CA THR A 10 29.08 -4.22 19.69
C THR A 10 27.82 -4.40 18.85
N LEU A 11 27.94 -4.28 17.52
CA LEU A 11 26.89 -4.62 16.58
C LEU A 11 26.59 -6.10 16.81
N LYS A 12 25.62 -6.39 17.69
CA LYS A 12 25.07 -7.73 17.83
C LYS A 12 24.60 -8.13 16.44
N GLY A 13 25.03 -9.29 15.97
CA GLY A 13 24.80 -9.78 14.61
C GLY A 13 23.32 -9.71 14.17
N PRO A 14 23.04 -9.96 12.87
CA PRO A 14 21.73 -9.73 12.29
C PRO A 14 20.61 -10.38 13.10
N SER A 15 19.62 -9.57 13.47
CA SER A 15 18.52 -9.98 14.34
C SER A 15 17.36 -10.51 13.51
N VAL A 16 17.23 -11.84 13.42
CA VAL A 16 16.17 -12.53 12.66
C VAL A 16 14.77 -12.00 12.96
N VAL A 17 14.47 -11.70 14.24
CA VAL A 17 13.16 -11.16 14.65
C VAL A 17 12.88 -9.79 14.03
N LYS A 18 13.90 -8.93 13.90
CA LYS A 18 13.73 -7.59 13.33
C LYS A 18 13.46 -7.69 11.83
N GLU A 19 14.20 -8.53 11.13
CA GLU A 19 13.99 -8.77 9.70
C GLU A 19 12.60 -9.34 9.41
N LEU A 20 12.11 -10.26 10.24
CA LEU A 20 10.77 -10.81 10.12
C LEU A 20 9.69 -9.73 10.30
N LEU A 21 9.82 -8.88 11.32
CA LEU A 21 8.88 -7.79 11.57
C LEU A 21 8.89 -6.76 10.44
N ILE A 22 10.06 -6.43 9.90
CA ILE A 22 10.19 -5.55 8.73
C ILE A 22 9.50 -6.18 7.53
N GLY A 23 9.77 -7.45 7.23
CA GLY A 23 9.15 -8.17 6.11
C GLY A 23 7.62 -8.21 6.20
N ILE A 24 7.08 -8.53 7.38
CA ILE A 24 5.63 -8.53 7.61
C ILE A 24 5.04 -7.13 7.45
N THR A 25 5.70 -6.11 8.01
CA THR A 25 5.23 -4.73 7.94
C THR A 25 5.20 -4.22 6.50
N LEU A 26 6.25 -4.50 5.73
CA LEU A 26 6.31 -4.16 4.31
C LEU A 26 5.27 -4.92 3.49
N GLY A 27 5.08 -6.21 3.77
CA GLY A 27 4.05 -7.03 3.12
C GLY A 27 2.64 -6.50 3.37
N LEU A 28 2.31 -6.14 4.61
CA LEU A 28 1.03 -5.55 4.97
C LEU A 28 0.84 -4.15 4.36
N ALA A 29 1.90 -3.34 4.31
CA ALA A 29 1.84 -2.02 3.67
C ALA A 29 1.55 -2.14 2.17
N ALA A 30 2.30 -2.99 1.45
CA ALA A 30 2.08 -3.24 0.03
C ALA A 30 0.69 -3.83 -0.23
N GLY A 31 0.27 -4.82 0.56
CA GLY A 31 -1.08 -5.40 0.47
C GLY A 31 -2.19 -4.39 0.76
N GLY A 32 -1.98 -3.48 1.71
CA GLY A 32 -2.90 -2.40 2.04
C GLY A 32 -3.06 -1.40 0.89
N VAL A 33 -1.95 -0.98 0.27
CA VAL A 33 -1.96 -0.10 -0.91
C VAL A 33 -2.72 -0.77 -2.07
N TRP A 34 -2.42 -2.04 -2.34
CA TRP A 34 -3.13 -2.80 -3.38
C TRP A 34 -4.64 -2.88 -3.10
N LYS A 35 -5.03 -3.16 -1.86
CA LYS A 35 -6.44 -3.26 -1.48
C LYS A 35 -7.16 -1.92 -1.63
N MET A 36 -6.52 -0.82 -1.26
CA MET A 36 -7.08 0.52 -1.48
C MET A 36 -7.27 0.82 -2.96
N HIS A 37 -6.29 0.48 -3.80
CA HIS A 37 -6.39 0.61 -5.26
C HIS A 37 -7.56 -0.23 -5.80
N HIS A 38 -7.65 -1.49 -5.41
CA HIS A 38 -8.71 -2.40 -5.82
C HIS A 38 -10.11 -1.88 -5.41
N TRP A 39 -10.27 -1.37 -4.19
CA TRP A 39 -11.51 -0.75 -3.74
C TRP A 39 -11.86 0.54 -4.49
N ASN A 40 -10.87 1.28 -4.99
CA ASN A 40 -11.12 2.45 -5.82
C ASN A 40 -11.60 2.05 -7.21
N GLU A 41 -10.96 1.05 -7.84
CA GLU A 41 -11.39 0.53 -9.14
C GLU A 41 -12.81 -0.06 -9.08
N GLN A 42 -13.14 -0.84 -8.04
CA GLN A 42 -14.50 -1.33 -7.83
C GLN A 42 -15.54 -0.20 -7.72
N ARG A 43 -15.20 0.88 -7.01
CA ARG A 43 -16.07 2.05 -6.90
C ARG A 43 -16.28 2.75 -8.23
N LYS A 44 -15.22 2.95 -9.03
CA LYS A 44 -15.32 3.56 -10.37
C LYS A 44 -16.26 2.78 -11.28
N VAL A 45 -16.08 1.46 -11.34
CA VAL A 45 -16.90 0.58 -12.18
C VAL A 45 -18.37 0.62 -11.74
N ARG A 46 -18.63 0.58 -10.43
CA ARG A 46 -19.99 0.70 -9.90
C ARG A 46 -20.64 2.03 -10.28
N THR A 47 -19.94 3.14 -10.09
CA THR A 47 -20.46 4.46 -10.46
C THR A 47 -20.72 4.57 -11.96
N PHE A 48 -19.85 4.01 -12.80
CA PHE A 48 -20.06 3.99 -14.25
C PHE A 48 -21.37 3.29 -14.63
N TYR A 49 -21.59 2.08 -14.11
CA TYR A 49 -22.82 1.34 -14.41
C TYR A 49 -24.06 1.99 -13.79
N ASP A 50 -23.98 2.54 -12.58
CA ASP A 50 -25.09 3.27 -11.96
C ASP A 50 -25.52 4.48 -12.82
N LEU A 51 -24.56 5.21 -13.42
CA LEU A 51 -24.85 6.34 -14.31
C LEU A 51 -25.39 5.87 -15.68
N LEU A 52 -24.87 4.75 -16.19
CA LEU A 52 -25.33 4.14 -17.43
C LEU A 52 -26.79 3.66 -17.32
N GLU A 53 -27.13 3.00 -16.20
CA GLU A 53 -28.50 2.51 -15.95
C GLU A 53 -29.51 3.65 -15.76
N LYS A 54 -29.06 4.79 -15.22
CA LYS A 54 -29.88 6.01 -15.13
C LYS A 54 -30.07 6.72 -16.47
N GLY A 55 -29.30 6.34 -17.50
CA GLY A 55 -29.33 6.98 -18.82
C GLY A 55 -28.67 8.36 -18.86
N GLU A 56 -27.90 8.73 -17.82
CA GLU A 56 -27.15 10.01 -17.78
C GLU A 56 -25.91 9.97 -18.69
N ILE A 57 -25.37 8.78 -18.95
CA ILE A 57 -24.27 8.54 -19.89
C ILE A 57 -24.69 7.49 -20.92
N SER A 58 -24.11 7.58 -22.12
CA SER A 58 -24.27 6.60 -23.20
C SER A 58 -22.90 6.07 -23.62
N VAL A 59 -22.88 4.83 -24.10
CA VAL A 59 -21.69 4.23 -24.73
C VAL A 59 -21.68 4.51 -26.24
N ILE A 60 -22.82 4.85 -26.83
CA ILE A 60 -22.97 5.17 -28.25
C ILE A 60 -22.75 6.67 -28.42
N ALA A 61 -21.82 7.04 -29.29
CA ALA A 61 -21.65 8.43 -29.70
C ALA A 61 -22.89 8.89 -30.47
N GLU A 62 -23.41 10.08 -30.16
CA GLU A 62 -24.42 10.70 -31.02
C GLU A 62 -23.78 10.98 -32.38
N GLU A 63 -24.23 10.26 -33.40
CA GLU A 63 -23.88 10.55 -34.79
C GLU A 63 -24.63 11.84 -35.20
N GLU A 64 -23.86 12.84 -35.64
CA GLU A 64 -24.34 14.16 -36.08
C GLU A 64 -25.16 14.11 -37.38
#